data_AF-A0A4Q7NNC9-F1
#
_entry.id   AF-A0A4Q7NNC9-F1
#
_cell.length_a   1.000
_cell.length_b   1.000
_cell.length_c   1.000
_cell.angle_alpha   90.00
_cell.angle_beta   90.00
_cell.angle_gamma   90.00
#
_symmetry.space_group_name_H-M   'P 1'
#
loop_
_entity.id
_entity.type
_entity.pdbx_description
1 polymer ?
#
loop_
_entity_poly.entity_id
_entity_poly.type
_entity_poly.pdbx_seq_one_letter_code
_entity_poly.pdbx_strand_id
1 'polypeptide(L)' 'MTSDQIKAKFRREGRTFSAFAREHNYRLNDVYRVLNGQYKGHYGKAHEIAVALGLKASADRQAA' A
#
# COMPACT_ATOMS: atom_id res chain seq x y z
N MET A 1 4.63 8.75 -3.37
CA MET A 1 3.92 8.13 -4.51
C MET A 1 2.43 8.32 -4.30
N THR A 2 1.68 8.69 -5.33
CA THR A 2 0.22 8.77 -5.27
C THR A 2 -0.42 7.40 -5.52
N SER A 3 -1.64 7.17 -5.03
CA SER A 3 -2.38 5.91 -5.18
C SER A 3 -2.60 5.50 -6.64
N ASP A 4 -2.64 6.46 -7.56
CA ASP A 4 -2.73 6.21 -9.00
C ASP A 4 -1.44 5.61 -9.59
N GLN A 5 -0.27 6.10 -9.15
CA GLN A 5 1.04 5.54 -9.54
C GLN A 5 1.19 4.08 -9.12
N ILE A 6 0.60 3.70 -7.98
CA ILE A 6 0.60 2.32 -7.53
C ILE A 6 -0.25 1.45 -8.44
N LYS A 7 -1.47 1.89 -8.78
CA LYS A 7 -2.31 1.16 -9.74
C LYS A 7 -1.59 0.97 -11.07
N ALA A 8 -0.89 2.01 -11.55
CA ALA A 8 -0.09 1.93 -12.77
C ALA A 8 1.09 0.94 -12.63
N LYS A 9 1.82 0.94 -11.51
CA LYS A 9 2.92 -0.01 -11.25
C LYS A 9 2.43 -1.46 -11.24
N PHE A 10 1.36 -1.73 -10.50
CA PHE A 10 0.75 -3.05 -10.41
C PHE A 10 0.25 -3.53 -11.79
N ARG A 11 -0.37 -2.63 -12.56
CA ARG A 11 -0.79 -2.92 -13.93
C ARG A 11 0.40 -3.21 -14.87
N ARG A 12 1.53 -2.54 -14.68
CA ARG A 12 2.75 -2.73 -15.48
C ARG A 12 3.49 -4.02 -15.10
N GLU A 13 3.48 -4.41 -13.83
CA GLU A 13 4.04 -5.68 -13.35
C GLU A 13 3.12 -6.89 -13.59
N GLY A 14 1.86 -6.66 -14.01
CA GLY A 14 0.87 -7.73 -14.14
C GLY A 14 0.42 -8.32 -12.80
N ARG A 15 0.71 -7.64 -11.68
CA ARG A 15 0.32 -8.06 -10.33
C ARG A 15 -1.01 -7.44 -9.94
N THR A 16 -1.84 -8.21 -9.26
CA THR A 16 -3.12 -7.73 -8.71
C THR A 16 -2.98 -7.44 -7.21
N PHE A 17 -3.80 -6.51 -6.70
CA PHE A 17 -3.87 -6.24 -5.27
C PHE A 17 -4.34 -7.46 -4.46
N SER A 18 -5.10 -8.36 -5.09
CA SER A 18 -5.50 -9.64 -4.49
C SER A 18 -4.38 -10.65 -4.38
N ALA A 19 -3.52 -10.76 -5.39
CA ALA A 19 -2.32 -11.58 -5.29
C ALA A 19 -1.37 -11.04 -4.21
N PHE A 20 -1.15 -9.72 -4.20
CA PHE A 20 -0.34 -9.05 -3.18
C PHE A 20 -0.90 -9.24 -1.77
N ALA A 21 -2.22 -9.07 -1.58
CA ALA A 21 -2.86 -9.31 -0.29
C ALA A 21 -2.65 -10.76 0.18
N ARG A 22 -2.77 -11.74 -0.72
CA ARG A 22 -2.55 -13.16 -0.39
C ARG A 22 -1.09 -13.46 -0.04
N GLU A 23 -0.14 -12.92 -0.78
CA GLU A 23 1.30 -13.11 -0.56
C GLU A 23 1.73 -12.57 0.81
N HIS A 24 1.17 -11.43 1.22
CA HIS A 24 1.47 -10.80 2.50
C HIS A 24 0.49 -11.16 3.64
N ASN A 25 -0.44 -12.10 3.43
CA ASN A 25 -1.48 -12.46 4.41
C ASN A 25 -2.33 -11.27 4.90
N TYR A 26 -2.57 -10.30 4.03
CA TYR A 26 -3.46 -9.17 4.27
C TYR A 26 -4.86 -9.43 3.72
N ARG A 27 -5.86 -8.73 4.28
CA ARG A 27 -7.20 -8.71 3.72
C ARG A 27 -7.23 -7.73 2.56
N LEU A 28 -7.87 -8.14 1.46
CA LEU A 28 -8.06 -7.29 0.28
C LEU A 28 -8.71 -5.94 0.64
N ASN A 29 -9.69 -5.97 1.55
CA ASN A 29 -10.35 -4.77 2.05
C ASN A 29 -9.40 -3.80 2.74
N ASP A 30 -8.40 -4.28 3.48
CA ASP A 30 -7.43 -3.41 4.14
C ASP A 30 -6.51 -2.74 3.12
N VAL A 31 -6.10 -3.49 2.08
CA VAL A 31 -5.31 -2.95 0.95
C VAL A 31 -6.10 -1.84 0.23
N TYR A 32 -7.37 -2.06 -0.09
CA TYR A 32 -8.22 -1.03 -0.71
C TYR A 32 -8.48 0.16 0.21
N ARG A 33 -8.68 -0.05 1.51
CA ARG A 33 -8.87 1.03 2.48
C ARG A 33 -7.62 1.90 2.62
N VAL A 34 -6.42 1.31 2.59
CA VAL A 34 -5.15 2.05 2.55
C VAL A 34 -4.98 2.78 1.22
N LEU A 35 -5.29 2.12 0.10
CA LEU A 35 -5.17 2.70 -1.25
C LEU A 35 -6.10 3.92 -1.45
N ASN A 36 -7.34 3.84 -0.94
CA ASN A 36 -8.30 4.95 -0.96
C ASN A 36 -8.04 6.00 0.13
N GLY A 37 -7.03 5.82 0.99
CA GLY A 37 -6.70 6.76 2.06
C GLY A 37 -7.68 6.76 3.24
N GLN A 38 -8.58 5.77 3.34
CA GLN A 38 -9.45 5.62 4.52
C GLN A 38 -8.64 5.26 5.77
N TYR A 39 -7.56 4.49 5.61
CA TYR A 39 -6.59 4.28 6.69
C TYR A 39 -5.40 5.21 6.52
N LYS A 40 -5.16 6.05 7.52
CA LYS A 40 -4.00 6.96 7.58
C LYS A 40 -2.65 6.23 7.75
N GLY A 41 -2.68 4.92 8.04
CA GLY A 41 -1.50 4.05 8.05
C GLY A 41 -0.41 4.54 9.00
N HIS A 42 -0.79 4.99 10.19
CA HIS A 42 0.17 5.46 11.20
C HIS A 42 0.86 4.31 11.92
N TYR A 43 0.18 3.17 12.10
CA TYR A 43 0.69 1.99 12.81
C TYR A 43 -0.02 0.71 12.36
N GLY A 44 0.59 -0.44 12.70
CA GLY A 44 0.05 -1.79 12.47
C GLY A 44 -0.05 -2.18 10.99
N LYS A 45 -0.95 -3.11 10.67
CA LYS A 45 -1.12 -3.67 9.32
C LYS A 45 -1.36 -2.61 8.24
N ALA A 46 -2.09 -1.54 8.56
CA ALA A 46 -2.32 -0.46 7.62
C ALA A 46 -1.03 0.30 7.27
N HIS A 47 -0.10 0.45 8.22
CA HIS A 47 1.22 1.01 7.97
C HIS A 47 2.08 0.08 7.13
N GLU A 48 2.12 -1.21 7.48
CA GLU A 48 2.86 -2.22 6.72
C GLU A 48 2.41 -2.30 5.26
N ILE A 49 1.10 -2.31 5.03
CA ILE A 49 0.52 -2.27 3.68
C ILE A 49 0.93 -0.97 2.95
N ALA A 50 0.87 0.18 3.61
CA ALA A 50 1.24 1.45 2.99
C ALA A 50 2.73 1.51 2.60
N VAL A 51 3.61 0.93 3.42
CA VAL A 51 5.05 0.81 3.15
C VAL A 51 5.30 -0.19 2.03
N ALA A 52 4.69 -1.37 2.08
CA ALA A 52 4.86 -2.42 1.08
C ALA A 52 4.30 -2.02 -0.30
N LEU A 53 3.23 -1.22 -0.33
CA LEU A 53 2.72 -0.60 -1.55
C LEU A 53 3.64 0.54 -2.05
N GLY A 54 4.45 1.15 -1.18
CA GLY A 54 5.28 2.32 -1.51
C GLY A 54 4.51 3.65 -1.44
N LEU A 55 3.30 3.66 -0.87
CA LEU A 55 2.50 4.87 -0.61
C LEU A 55 3.19 5.79 0.39
N LYS A 56 3.90 5.21 1.36
CA LYS A 56 4.66 5.91 2.38
C LYS A 56 6.10 5.43 2.33
N ALA A 57 7.05 6.35 2.25
CA ALA A 57 8.37 6.05 2.79
C ALA A 57 8.15 5.76 4.28
N SER A 58 8.70 4.66 4.80
CA SER A 58 8.85 4.47 6.23
C SER A 58 9.26 5.81 6.85
N ALA A 59 8.70 6.15 8.00
CA ALA A 59 8.81 7.47 8.65
C ALA A 59 10.24 7.85 9.11
N ASP A 60 11.26 7.39 8.38
CA ASP A 60 12.67 7.75 8.46
C ASP A 60 13.09 8.72 7.34
N ARG A 61 12.25 8.98 6.31
CA ARG A 61 12.70 9.77 5.13
C ARG A 61 11.81 10.89 4.63
N GLN A 62 11.02 11.53 5.50
CA GLN A 62 10.42 12.85 5.18
C GLN A 62 10.36 13.75 6.41
N ALA A 63 11.50 14.29 6.80
CA ALA A 63 11.63 15.59 7.45
C ALA A 63 13.02 16.15 7.08
N ALA A 64 13.07 16.87 5.97
CA ALA A 64 14.06 17.89 5.66
C ALA A 64 13.39 19.25 5.82
#